data_AF-A0A4P5XKS1-F1
#
_entry.id   AF-A0A4P5XKS1-F1
#
_cell.length_a   1.000
_cell.length_b   1.000
_cell.length_c   1.000
_cell.angle_alpha   90.00
_cell.angle_beta   90.00
_cell.angle_gamma   90.00
#
_symmetry.space_group_name_H-M   'P 1'
#
loop_
_entity.id
_entity.type
_entity.pdbx_description
1 polymer ?
#
loop_
_entity_poly.entity_id
_entity_poly.type
_entity_poly.pdbx_seq_one_letter_code
_entity_poly.pdbx_strand_id
1 'polypeptide(L)' 'MAHNQDWLEWLLSLNANAVEYVIVGGVTWAEVNAHCETGRYGDATTKYISRADLIRNKRAAGRPQDIADATRLEELS' A
#
# COMPACT_ATOMS: atom_id res chain seq x y z
N MET A 1 -16.62 -10.31 -2.02
CA MET A 1 -16.25 -8.88 -2.14
C MET A 1 -16.88 -8.16 -0.97
N ALA A 2 -16.23 -8.22 0.19
CA ALA A 2 -16.66 -7.50 1.39
C ALA A 2 -15.82 -6.21 1.52
N HIS A 3 -16.42 -5.17 2.09
CA HIS A 3 -15.77 -3.97 2.64
C HIS A 3 -15.43 -2.79 1.71
N ASN A 4 -16.37 -2.34 0.88
CA ASN A 4 -16.35 -0.92 0.45
C ASN A 4 -17.17 -0.01 1.40
N GLN A 5 -18.13 -0.58 2.15
CA GLN A 5 -18.95 0.20 3.09
C GLN A 5 -18.19 0.57 4.36
N ASP A 6 -17.51 -0.36 5.03
CA ASP A 6 -16.79 -0.07 6.28
C ASP A 6 -15.75 1.05 6.11
N TRP A 7 -15.10 1.12 4.94
CA TRP A 7 -14.08 2.13 4.68
C TRP A 7 -14.69 3.52 4.45
N LEU A 8 -15.79 3.59 3.69
CA LEU A 8 -16.53 4.84 3.47
C LEU A 8 -17.15 5.32 4.79
N GLU A 9 -17.79 4.43 5.55
CA GLU A 9 -18.37 4.74 6.86
C GLU A 9 -17.31 5.22 7.85
N TRP A 10 -16.14 4.58 7.87
CA TRP A 10 -15.02 5.00 8.70
C TRP A 10 -14.50 6.40 8.32
N LEU A 11 -14.27 6.67 7.04
CA LEU A 11 -13.87 8.00 6.56
C LEU A 11 -14.92 9.08 6.87
N LEU A 12 -16.19 8.77 6.65
CA LEU A 12 -17.30 9.67 6.96
C LEU A 12 -17.36 9.96 8.47
N SER A 13 -17.07 8.98 9.32
CA SER A 13 -16.94 9.18 10.76
C SER A 13 -15.78 10.11 11.11
N LEU A 14 -14.60 9.97 10.49
CA LEU A 14 -13.49 10.91 10.71
C LEU A 14 -13.88 12.35 10.34
N ASN A 15 -14.52 12.52 9.18
CA ASN A 15 -15.02 13.82 8.73
C ASN A 15 -16.07 14.40 9.69
N ALA A 16 -17.04 13.59 10.14
CA ALA A 16 -18.09 14.01 11.06
C ALA A 16 -17.55 14.45 12.42
N ASN A 17 -16.40 13.92 12.83
CA ASN A 17 -15.70 14.28 14.06
C ASN A 17 -14.58 15.32 13.86
N ALA A 18 -14.50 15.93 12.67
CA ALA A 18 -13.47 16.92 12.31
C ALA A 18 -12.03 16.44 12.59
N VAL A 19 -11.78 15.13 12.43
CA VAL A 19 -10.44 14.56 12.60
C VAL A 19 -9.59 14.97 11.40
N GLU A 20 -8.42 15.56 11.67
CA GLU A 20 -7.41 15.80 10.64
C GLU A 20 -6.68 14.49 10.31
N TYR A 21 -6.66 14.11 9.03
CA TYR A 21 -5.94 12.93 8.55
C TYR A 21 -5.21 13.21 7.23
N VAL A 22 -4.15 12.45 6.99
CA VAL A 22 -3.41 12.45 5.74
C VAL A 22 -3.27 11.02 5.22
N ILE A 23 -3.57 10.80 3.95
CA ILE A 23 -3.28 9.54 3.28
C ILE A 23 -1.86 9.63 2.75
N VAL A 24 -0.96 8.84 3.32
CA VAL A 24 0.45 8.81 2.92
C VAL A 24 0.67 7.62 1.99
N GLY A 25 1.07 7.89 0.76
CA GLY A 25 1.44 6.89 -0.25
C GLY A 25 2.51 7.44 -1.17
N GLY A 26 3.52 6.63 -1.48
CA GLY A 26 4.64 7.03 -2.32
C GLY A 26 4.39 6.86 -3.82
N VAL A 27 3.31 6.16 -4.18
CA VAL A 27 2.98 5.72 -5.53
C VAL A 27 1.48 5.84 -5.79
N THR A 28 1.12 6.06 -7.05
CA THR A 28 -0.24 6.06 -7.56
C THR A 28 -0.67 4.66 -8.01
N TRP A 29 -1.98 4.44 -8.10
CA TRP A 29 -2.51 3.20 -8.67
C TRP A 29 -2.07 2.99 -10.13
N ALA A 30 -2.00 4.06 -10.92
CA ALA A 30 -1.59 3.98 -12.32
C ALA A 30 -0.14 3.49 -12.46
N GLU A 31 0.78 4.02 -11.64
CA GLU A 31 2.18 3.54 -11.58
C GLU A 31 2.23 2.06 -11.17
N VAL A 32 1.57 1.69 -10.06
CA VAL A 32 1.61 0.32 -9.55
C VAL A 32 1.00 -0.68 -10.54
N ASN A 33 -0.11 -0.34 -11.17
CA ASN A 33 -0.75 -1.23 -12.14
C ASN A 33 0.08 -1.39 -13.43
N ALA A 34 0.86 -0.37 -13.81
CA ALA A 34 1.77 -0.45 -14.96
C ALA A 34 2.99 -1.34 -14.68
N HIS A 35 3.54 -1.29 -13.46
CA HIS A 35 4.74 -2.06 -13.10
C HIS A 35 4.46 -3.37 -12.38
N CYS A 36 3.18 -3.71 -12.14
CA CYS A 36 2.83 -4.88 -11.35
C CYS A 36 3.46 -6.17 -11.89
N GLU A 37 3.85 -7.03 -10.96
CA GLU A 37 4.45 -8.33 -11.25
C GLU A 37 3.41 -9.42 -11.00
N THR A 38 3.36 -10.43 -11.87
CA THR A 38 2.44 -11.57 -11.68
C THR A 38 3.14 -12.65 -10.85
N GLY A 39 2.47 -13.13 -9.81
CA GLY A 39 2.96 -14.23 -8.98
C GLY A 39 1.84 -15.16 -8.54
N ARG A 40 2.19 -16.23 -7.83
CA ARG A 40 1.21 -17.15 -7.23
C ARG A 40 0.92 -16.75 -5.78
N TYR A 41 -0.33 -16.85 -5.38
CA TYR A 41 -0.78 -16.87 -4.00
C TYR A 41 -1.52 -18.19 -3.75
N GLY A 42 -0.84 -19.15 -3.12
CA GLY A 42 -1.32 -20.53 -3.10
C GLY A 42 -1.47 -21.04 -4.53
N ASP A 43 -2.69 -21.40 -4.94
CA ASP A 43 -3.01 -21.87 -6.29
C ASP A 43 -3.54 -20.77 -7.23
N ALA A 44 -3.75 -19.55 -6.74
CA ALA A 44 -4.25 -18.45 -7.55
C ALA A 44 -3.10 -17.64 -8.16
N THR A 45 -3.20 -17.30 -9.45
CA THR A 45 -2.34 -16.30 -10.09
C THR A 45 -2.88 -14.91 -9.76
N THR A 46 -2.04 -14.03 -9.23
CA THR A 46 -2.41 -12.67 -8.84
C THR A 46 -1.33 -11.66 -9.20
N LYS A 47 -1.72 -10.39 -9.25
CA LYS A 47 -0.82 -9.25 -9.45
C LYS A 47 -0.34 -8.74 -8.11
N TYR A 48 0.97 -8.55 -7.99
CA TYR A 48 1.63 -7.91 -6.88
C TYR A 48 2.22 -6.57 -7.32
N ILE A 49 2.30 -5.64 -6.37
CA ILE A 49 3.09 -4.42 -6.56
C ILE A 49 4.55 -4.80 -6.84
N SER A 50 5.21 -4.10 -7.75
CA SER A 50 6.63 -4.33 -8.03
C SER A 50 7.48 -4.12 -6.78
N ARG A 51 8.64 -4.78 -6.70
CA ARG A 51 9.56 -4.57 -5.56
C ARG A 51 9.96 -3.09 -5.43
N ALA A 52 10.23 -2.42 -6.54
CA ALA A 52 10.64 -1.02 -6.58
C ALA A 52 9.53 -0.08 -6.06
N ASP A 53 8.30 -0.28 -6.50
CA ASP A 53 7.17 0.54 -6.05
C ASP A 53 6.80 0.26 -4.59
N LEU A 54 6.94 -0.99 -4.13
CA LEU A 54 6.75 -1.36 -2.73
C LEU A 54 7.74 -0.63 -1.82
N ILE A 55 9.02 -0.61 -2.18
CA ILE A 55 10.08 0.10 -1.44
C ILE A 55 9.76 1.60 -1.41
N ARG A 56 9.43 2.20 -2.55
CA ARG A 56 9.06 3.63 -2.64
C ARG A 56 7.86 3.95 -1.75
N ASN A 57 6.83 3.11 -1.77
CA ASN A 57 5.65 3.30 -0.95
C ASN A 57 5.94 3.18 0.55
N LYS A 58 6.72 2.19 0.95
CA LYS A 58 7.15 1.96 2.34
C LYS A 58 7.97 3.12 2.89
N ARG A 59 8.94 3.63 2.12
CA ARG A 59 9.74 4.80 2.52
C ARG A 59 8.87 6.06 2.68
N ALA A 60 7.89 6.27 1.80
CA ALA A 60 6.97 7.40 1.91
C ALA A 60 6.09 7.32 3.16
N ALA A 61 5.60 6.13 3.52
CA ALA A 61 4.80 5.92 4.74
C ALA A 61 5.59 6.21 6.02
N GLY A 62 6.90 5.97 6.03
CA GLY A 62 7.83 6.49 7.04
C GLY A 62 7.70 5.91 8.45
N ARG A 63 6.81 4.94 8.70
CA ARG A 63 6.75 4.26 10.01
C ARG A 63 8.02 3.45 10.23
N PRO A 64 8.53 3.32 11.47
CA PRO A 64 9.78 2.60 11.74
C PRO A 64 9.83 1.19 11.13
N GLN A 65 8.71 0.46 11.21
CA GLN A 65 8.60 -0.86 10.60
C GLN A 65 8.64 -0.81 9.07
N ASP A 66 7.99 0.18 8.44
CA ASP A 66 8.00 0.30 6.97
C ASP A 66 9.42 0.63 6.45
N ILE A 67 10.17 1.46 7.18
CA ILE A 67 11.57 1.76 6.86
C ILE A 67 12.41 0.48 6.98
N ALA A 68 12.27 -0.27 8.07
CA ALA A 68 12.99 -1.53 8.25
C ALA A 68 12.66 -2.57 7.16
N ASP A 69 11.38 -2.67 6.78
CA ASP A 69 10.93 -3.53 5.69
C ASP A 69 11.56 -3.11 4.35
N ALA A 70 11.57 -1.81 4.05
CA ALA A 70 12.17 -1.28 2.82
C ALA A 70 13.67 -1.60 2.75
N THR A 71 14.41 -1.38 3.85
CA THR A 71 15.83 -1.73 3.94
C THR A 71 16.07 -3.22 3.72
N ARG A 72 15.31 -4.09 4.38
CA ARG A 72 15.43 -5.55 4.17
C ARG A 72 15.16 -5.92 2.72
N LEU A 73 14.14 -5.32 2.10
CA LEU A 73 13.82 -5.58 0.70
C LEU A 73 14.98 -5.18 -0.20
N GLU A 74 15.63 -4.03 0.04
CA GLU A 74 16.80 -3.54 -0.70
C GLU A 74 17.99 -4.52 -0.62
N GLU A 75 18.22 -5.14 0.53
CA GLU A 75 19.31 -6.10 0.77
C GLU A 75 19.14 -7.45 0.08
N LEU A 76 17.93 -7.81 -0.32
CA LEU A 76 17.62 -9.10 -1.00
C LEU A 76 17.97 -9.12 -2.50
N SER A 77 18.69 -8.10 -3.01
CA SER A 77 19.11 -8.01 -4.42
C SER A 77 20.31 -8.87 -4.78
#